data_AF-A0A7M3M900-F1
#
_entry.id   AF-A0A7M3M900-F1
#
_cell.length_a   1.000
_cell.length_b   1.000
_cell.length_c   1.000
_cell.angle_alpha   90.00
_cell.angle_beta   90.00
_cell.angle_gamma   90.00
#
_symmetry.space_group_name_H-M   'P 1'
#
loop_
_entity.id
_entity.type
_entity.pdbx_description
1 polymer ?
#
loop_
_entity_poly.entity_id
_entity_poly.type
_entity_poly.pdbx_seq_one_letter_code
_entity_poly.pdbx_strand_id
1 'polypeptide(L)' 'THEYFKREVLPHVPDAWIDTGKTDPLDGQVGIVGYEIPFNRHFYQYQPPRDLAAIDADLDAVAREIMQLLAEVHS' A
#
# COMPACT_ATOMS: atom_id res chain seq x y z
N THR A 1 23.85 15.17 -3.35
CA THR A 1 22.67 15.77 -2.67
C THR A 1 22.62 17.29 -2.80
N HIS A 2 23.69 18.02 -2.43
CA HIS A 2 23.70 19.50 -2.49
C HIS A 2 23.66 20.09 -3.93
N GLU A 3 24.27 19.42 -4.92
CA GLU A 3 24.17 19.88 -6.32
C GLU A 3 22.77 19.76 -6.90
N TYR A 4 22.09 18.63 -6.66
CA TYR A 4 20.71 18.42 -7.08
C TYR A 4 19.78 19.49 -6.47
N PHE A 5 19.93 19.76 -5.18
CA PHE A 5 19.15 20.78 -4.49
C PHE A 5 19.32 22.18 -5.09
N LYS A 6 20.57 22.55 -5.44
CA LYS A 6 20.85 23.84 -6.09
C LYS A 6 20.29 23.93 -7.50
N ARG A 7 20.26 22.82 -8.24
CA ARG A 7 19.80 22.80 -9.64
C ARG A 7 18.28 22.71 -9.77
N GLU A 8 17.64 21.90 -8.92
CA GLU A 8 16.23 21.53 -9.09
C GLU A 8 15.30 22.18 -8.05
N VAL A 9 15.80 22.65 -6.89
CA VAL A 9 14.95 23.18 -5.81
C VAL A 9 15.07 24.69 -5.69
N LEU A 10 16.28 25.23 -5.53
CA LEU A 10 16.51 26.67 -5.35
C LEU A 10 15.94 27.57 -6.45
N PRO A 11 15.92 27.19 -7.75
CA PRO A 11 15.30 28.02 -8.79
C PRO A 11 13.79 28.16 -8.65
N HIS A 12 13.13 27.20 -8.00
CA HIS A 12 11.67 27.20 -7.81
C HIS A 12 11.27 27.71 -6.42
N VAL A 13 12.08 27.45 -5.39
CA VAL A 13 11.82 27.87 -4.01
C VAL A 13 13.13 28.37 -3.37
N PRO A 14 13.37 29.69 -3.40
CA PRO A 14 14.62 30.27 -2.89
C PRO A 14 14.84 30.10 -1.38
N ASP A 15 13.75 30.04 -0.60
CA ASP A 15 13.79 29.86 0.86
C ASP A 15 13.89 28.39 1.28
N ALA A 16 14.02 27.47 0.32
CA ALA A 16 14.20 26.07 0.63
C ALA A 16 15.57 25.84 1.28
N TRP A 17 15.60 24.97 2.29
CA TRP A 17 16.82 24.52 2.95
C TRP A 17 16.75 23.01 3.19
N ILE A 18 17.91 22.39 3.38
CA ILE A 18 18.02 20.96 3.70
C ILE A 18 18.17 20.84 5.22
N ASP A 19 17.27 20.09 5.85
CA ASP A 19 17.38 19.74 7.26
C ASP A 19 18.45 18.67 7.46
N THR A 20 19.64 19.10 7.93
CA THR A 20 20.77 18.21 8.22
C THR A 20 20.55 17.34 9.45
N GLY A 21 19.53 17.62 10.27
CA GLY A 21 19.14 16.78 11.40
C GLY A 21 18.38 15.52 10.99
N LYS A 22 17.84 15.48 9.75
CA LYS A 22 17.16 14.29 9.21
C LYS A 22 18.12 13.46 8.39
N THR A 23 18.62 12.40 9.01
CA THR A 23 19.50 11.43 8.38
C THR A 23 18.79 10.11 8.11
N ASP A 24 19.20 9.44 7.05
CA ASP A 24 18.76 8.08 6.76
C ASP A 24 19.28 7.13 7.86
N PRO A 25 18.44 6.27 8.46
CA PRO A 25 18.88 5.31 9.48
C PRO A 25 19.88 4.26 8.97
N LEU A 26 19.95 4.02 7.65
CA LEU A 26 20.78 2.98 7.05
C LEU A 26 22.20 3.43 6.77
N ASP A 27 22.40 4.67 6.30
CA ASP A 27 23.71 5.19 5.90
C ASP A 27 24.16 6.45 6.68
N GLY A 28 23.30 7.02 7.52
CA GLY A 28 23.60 8.19 8.34
C GLY A 28 23.78 9.49 7.55
N GLN A 29 23.49 9.49 6.24
CA GLN A 29 23.60 10.67 5.39
C GLN A 29 22.34 11.53 5.45
N VAL A 30 22.46 12.80 5.11
CA VAL A 30 21.35 13.76 5.13
C VAL A 30 20.33 13.45 4.02
N GLY A 31 19.06 13.34 4.42
CA GLY A 31 17.93 12.96 3.56
C GLY A 31 17.40 11.56 3.91
N ILE A 32 16.12 11.29 3.63
CA ILE A 32 15.50 9.96 3.79
C ILE A 32 15.37 9.34 2.41
N VAL A 33 15.96 8.16 2.20
CA VAL A 33 15.84 7.44 0.93
C VAL A 33 14.61 6.54 0.98
N GLY A 34 13.56 6.94 0.28
CA GLY A 34 12.38 6.10 0.06
C GLY A 34 12.58 5.19 -1.16
N TYR A 35 12.33 3.89 -1.01
CA TYR A 35 12.22 2.97 -2.14
C TYR A 35 10.74 2.64 -2.35
N GLU A 36 10.26 2.83 -3.58
CA GLU A 36 8.96 2.33 -4.00
C GLU A 36 9.18 1.18 -4.99
N ILE A 37 8.73 -0.03 -4.62
CA ILE A 37 8.69 -1.16 -5.54
C ILE A 37 7.28 -1.17 -6.14
N PRO A 38 7.10 -0.90 -7.45
CA PRO A 38 5.78 -0.92 -8.07
C PRO A 38 5.34 -2.38 -8.24
N PHE A 39 4.83 -2.97 -7.15
CA PHE A 39 4.44 -4.38 -7.10
C PHE A 39 3.42 -4.72 -8.20
N ASN A 40 2.45 -3.83 -8.42
CA ASN A 40 1.45 -3.98 -9.48
C ASN A 40 2.03 -3.97 -10.90
N ARG A 41 3.21 -3.39 -11.13
CA ARG A 41 3.83 -3.38 -12.46
C ARG A 41 4.62 -4.65 -12.73
N HIS A 42 5.33 -5.16 -11.72
CA HIS A 42 6.26 -6.30 -11.88
C HIS A 42 5.66 -7.65 -11.50
N PHE A 43 4.68 -7.66 -10.59
CA PHE A 43 4.16 -8.88 -9.99
C PHE A 43 2.65 -9.06 -10.23
N TYR A 44 2.03 -8.23 -11.07
CA TYR A 44 0.63 -8.43 -11.40
C TYR A 44 0.46 -9.71 -12.20
N GLN A 45 -0.17 -10.70 -11.56
CA GLN A 45 -0.64 -11.90 -12.19
C GLN A 45 -2.15 -11.76 -12.37
N TYR A 46 -2.62 -11.88 -13.61
CA TYR A 46 -4.04 -11.88 -13.88
C TYR A 46 -4.69 -13.08 -13.19
N GLN A 47 -5.66 -12.80 -12.31
CA GLN A 47 -6.54 -13.81 -11.75
C GLN A 47 -7.87 -13.76 -12.48
N PRO A 48 -8.28 -14.84 -13.18
CA PRO A 48 -9.61 -14.89 -13.75
C PRO A 48 -10.66 -14.80 -12.63
N PRO A 49 -11.83 -14.21 -12.90
CA PRO A 49 -12.95 -14.25 -11.96
C PRO A 49 -13.27 -15.69 -11.55
N ARG A 50 -13.67 -15.89 -10.30
CA ARG A 50 -14.17 -17.18 -9.81
C ARG A 50 -15.41 -17.63 -10.60
N ASP A 51 -15.59 -18.93 -10.74
CA ASP A 51 -16.75 -19.54 -11.40
C ASP A 51 -18.05 -19.15 -10.69
N LEU A 52 -19.13 -18.91 -11.44
CA LEU A 52 -20.46 -18.61 -10.90
C LEU A 52 -20.93 -19.69 -9.91
N ALA A 53 -20.69 -20.97 -10.21
CA ALA A 53 -21.07 -22.06 -9.32
C ALA A 53 -20.38 -21.98 -7.95
N ALA A 54 -19.14 -21.45 -7.90
CA ALA A 54 -18.43 -21.22 -6.65
C ALA A 54 -19.01 -20.02 -5.87
N ILE A 55 -19.48 -18.99 -6.59
CA ILE A 55 -20.17 -17.84 -5.97
C ILE A 55 -21.45 -18.29 -5.29
N ASP A 56 -22.26 -19.09 -5.98
CA ASP A 56 -23.53 -19.59 -5.47
C ASP A 56 -23.31 -20.48 -4.23
N ALA A 57 -22.32 -21.39 -4.29
CA ALA A 57 -21.97 -22.25 -3.17
C ALA A 57 -21.50 -21.48 -1.94
N ASP A 58 -20.67 -20.44 -2.13
CA ASP A 58 -20.22 -19.57 -1.04
C ASP A 58 -21.40 -18.79 -0.44
N LEU A 59 -22.30 -18.28 -1.29
CA LEU A 59 -23.49 -17.55 -0.84
C LEU A 59 -24.41 -18.43 0.01
N ASP A 60 -24.65 -19.66 -0.43
CA ASP A 60 -25.45 -20.65 0.30
C ASP A 60 -24.79 -21.08 1.62
N ALA A 61 -23.46 -21.15 1.66
CA ALA A 61 -22.73 -21.43 2.90
C ALA A 61 -22.91 -20.29 3.91
N VAL A 62 -22.68 -19.04 3.49
CA VAL A 62 -22.84 -17.86 4.35
C VAL A 62 -24.29 -17.71 4.83
N ALA A 63 -25.27 -17.93 3.95
CA ALA A 63 -26.68 -17.88 4.32
C ALA A 63 -27.03 -18.91 5.41
N ARG A 64 -26.49 -20.14 5.31
CA ARG A 64 -26.68 -21.19 6.32
C ARG A 64 -26.04 -20.82 7.65
N GLU A 65 -24.82 -20.27 7.63
CA GLU A 65 -24.12 -19.82 8.84
C GLU A 65 -24.93 -18.73 9.56
N ILE A 66 -25.45 -17.75 8.83
CA ILE A 66 -26.30 -16.69 9.40
C ILE A 66 -27.55 -17.28 10.05
N MET A 67 -28.22 -18.21 9.38
CA MET A 67 -29.42 -18.85 9.91
C MET A 67 -29.13 -19.66 11.18
N GLN A 68 -27.98 -20.33 11.24
CA GLN A 68 -27.56 -21.06 12.43
C GLN A 68 -27.30 -20.11 13.61
N LEU A 69 -26.54 -19.03 13.39
CA LEU A 69 -26.26 -18.03 14.43
C LEU A 69 -27.55 -17.39 14.96
N LEU A 70 -28.50 -17.09 14.08
CA LEU A 70 -29.80 -16.56 14.49
C LEU A 70 -30.60 -17.56 15.34
N ALA A 71 -30.54 -18.85 15.02
CA ALA A 71 -31.21 -19.90 15.79
C ALA A 71 -30.60 -20.05 17.19
N GLU A 72 -29.27 -19.93 17.32
CA GLU A 72 -28.57 -19.99 18.61
C GLU A 72 -28.93 -18.82 19.54
N VAL A 73 -29.25 -17.64 19.00
CA VAL A 73 -29.63 -16.45 19.80
C VAL A 73 -31.10 -16.45 20.23
N HIS A 74 -31.98 -17.12 19.49
CA HIS A 74 -33.41 -17.21 19.80
C HIS A 74 -33.78 -18.42 20.67
N SER A 75 -32.81 -19.24 21.06
CA SER A 75 -32.96 -20.37 21.97
C SER A 75 -32.50 -20.05 23.39
#